data_AF-A0A819PYK6-F1
#
_entry.id   AF-A0A819PYK6-F1
#
_cell.length_a   1.000
_cell.length_b   1.000
_cell.length_c   1.000
_cell.angle_alpha   90.00
_cell.angle_beta   90.00
_cell.angle_gamma   90.00
#
_symmetry.space_group_name_H-M   'P 1'
#
loop_
_entity.id
_entity.type
_entity.pdbx_description
1 polymer ?
#
loop_
_entity_poly.entity_id
_entity_poly.type
_entity_poly.pdbx_seq_one_letter_code
_entity_poly.pdbx_strand_id
1 'polypeptide(L)'
;MRSFNSVNGRGVEALVQTLLDIAHSSTHQIKASDILSDSTTISRRVQSVAHDEKKKLIITLKNDINDVKLFGITCDYWKNSYTSDTYLTINIHYGKDGKIKKFMLKTMILTASKTGENTWKAIYNTLESFLLQTMHPI
;
A
#
# COMPACT_ATOMS: atom_id res chain seq x y z
N MET A 1 24.50 -0.10 -0.02
CA MET A 1 24.34 0.01 1.44
C MET A 1 22.91 -0.39 1.83
N ARG A 2 22.72 -1.21 2.87
CA ARG A 2 21.41 -1.60 3.44
C ARG A 2 21.40 -1.22 4.92
N SER A 3 20.23 -0.95 5.48
CA SER A 3 20.11 -0.68 6.91
C SER A 3 20.38 -1.96 7.71
N PHE A 4 21.00 -1.86 8.88
CA PHE A 4 21.18 -3.00 9.78
C PHE A 4 19.85 -3.68 10.12
N ASN A 5 18.77 -2.91 10.22
CA ASN A 5 17.44 -3.45 10.50
C ASN A 5 16.85 -4.28 9.35
N SER A 6 17.44 -4.26 8.15
CA SER A 6 16.93 -5.05 7.02
C SER A 6 16.99 -6.56 7.28
N VAL A 7 17.90 -7.05 8.12
CA VAL A 7 18.01 -8.50 8.44
C VAL A 7 16.92 -8.97 9.40
N ASN A 8 16.31 -8.07 10.18
CA ASN A 8 15.29 -8.38 11.16
C ASN A 8 13.86 -8.33 10.58
N GLY A 9 13.72 -8.15 9.26
CA GLY A 9 12.41 -8.08 8.62
C GLY A 9 11.80 -9.47 8.43
N ARG A 10 10.55 -9.67 8.85
CA ARG A 10 9.80 -10.92 8.64
C ARG A 10 9.81 -11.41 7.18
N GLY A 11 9.84 -10.49 6.21
CA GLY A 11 9.94 -10.84 4.79
C GLY A 11 11.30 -11.45 4.40
N VAL A 12 12.39 -11.01 5.03
CA VAL A 12 13.73 -11.59 4.82
C VAL A 12 13.82 -12.96 5.48
N GLU A 13 13.29 -13.09 6.70
CA GLU A 13 13.20 -14.37 7.40
C GLU A 13 12.46 -15.42 6.56
N ALA A 14 11.25 -15.10 6.06
CA ALA A 14 10.47 -15.99 5.21
C ALA A 14 11.19 -16.35 3.89
N LEU A 15 11.90 -15.38 3.29
CA LEU A 15 12.69 -15.63 2.10
C LEU A 15 13.85 -16.61 2.38
N VAL A 16 14.60 -16.40 3.47
CA VAL A 16 15.70 -17.28 3.86
C VAL A 16 15.20 -18.68 4.15
N GLN A 17 14.09 -18.83 4.88
CA GLN A 17 13.50 -20.14 5.12
C GLN A 17 13.13 -20.85 3.82
N THR A 18 12.49 -20.14 2.88
CA THR A 18 12.15 -20.69 1.56
C THR A 18 13.39 -21.17 0.80
N LEU A 19 14.49 -20.42 0.85
CA LEU A 19 15.75 -20.81 0.21
C LEU A 19 16.36 -22.06 0.87
N LEU A 20 16.29 -22.17 2.20
CA LEU A 20 16.76 -23.35 2.93
C LEU A 20 15.92 -24.59 2.58
N ASP A 21 14.60 -24.45 2.48
CA ASP A 21 13.69 -25.55 2.12
C ASP A 21 13.95 -26.07 0.70
N ILE A 22 14.18 -25.16 -0.25
CA ILE A 22 14.60 -25.49 -1.62
C ILE A 22 15.94 -26.22 -1.62
N ALA A 23 16.93 -25.71 -0.88
CA ALA A 23 18.26 -26.31 -0.81
C ALA A 23 18.21 -27.72 -0.17
N HIS A 24 17.44 -27.89 0.90
CA HIS A 24 17.26 -29.16 1.57
C HIS A 24 16.58 -30.22 0.68
N SER A 25 15.62 -29.78 -0.15
CA SER A 25 14.87 -30.66 -1.04
C SER A 25 15.61 -31.01 -2.34
N SER A 26 16.74 -30.34 -2.62
CA SER A 26 17.48 -30.53 -3.86
C SER A 26 18.49 -31.67 -3.76
N THR A 27 18.52 -32.51 -4.79
CA THR A 27 19.51 -33.60 -4.92
C THR A 27 20.82 -33.14 -5.58
N HIS A 28 20.87 -31.91 -6.09
CA HIS A 28 22.02 -31.35 -6.82
C HIS A 28 22.40 -29.97 -6.26
N GLN A 29 23.66 -29.58 -6.47
CA GLN A 29 24.12 -28.25 -6.13
C GLN A 29 23.34 -27.20 -6.93
N ILE A 30 22.64 -26.30 -6.23
CA ILE A 30 21.91 -25.20 -6.86
C ILE A 30 22.73 -23.92 -6.81
N LYS A 31 22.74 -23.16 -7.90
CA LYS A 31 23.32 -21.82 -7.95
C LYS A 31 22.26 -20.78 -7.63
N ALA A 32 22.62 -19.78 -6.83
CA ALA A 32 21.71 -18.70 -6.44
C ALA A 32 21.14 -17.93 -7.66
N SER A 33 21.94 -17.80 -8.73
CA SER A 33 21.52 -17.17 -10.00
C SER A 33 20.30 -17.84 -10.64
N ASP A 34 20.10 -19.12 -10.36
CA ASP A 34 19.08 -19.93 -11.02
C ASP A 34 17.76 -19.91 -10.23
N ILE A 35 17.81 -19.49 -8.96
CA ILE A 35 16.65 -19.37 -8.06
C ILE A 35 16.16 -17.93 -7.98
N LEU A 36 17.08 -16.97 -7.85
CA LEU A 36 16.73 -15.59 -7.58
C LEU A 36 16.14 -14.93 -8.84
N SER A 37 14.91 -14.41 -8.70
CA SER A 37 14.28 -13.63 -9.75
C SER A 37 15.02 -12.30 -9.96
N ASP A 38 15.07 -11.85 -11.22
CA ASP A 38 15.59 -10.54 -11.55
C ASP A 38 14.67 -9.41 -11.03
N SER A 39 15.20 -8.19 -10.97
CA SER A 39 14.50 -7.01 -10.45
C SER A 39 13.23 -6.68 -11.23
N THR A 40 13.20 -6.93 -12.53
CA THR A 40 12.03 -6.66 -13.38
C THR A 40 10.91 -7.64 -13.08
N THR A 41 11.25 -8.91 -12.86
CA THR A 41 10.28 -9.95 -12.44
C THR A 41 9.70 -9.65 -11.07
N ILE A 42 10.53 -9.25 -10.10
CA ILE A 42 10.06 -8.83 -8.77
C ILE A 42 9.13 -7.61 -8.89
N SER A 43 9.52 -6.59 -9.65
CA SER A 43 8.72 -5.38 -9.87
C SER A 43 7.34 -5.69 -10.44
N ARG A 44 7.27 -6.49 -11.51
CA ARG A 44 6.01 -6.94 -12.11
C ARG A 44 5.14 -7.70 -11.12
N ARG A 45 5.74 -8.59 -10.31
CA ARG A 45 5.00 -9.35 -9.31
C ARG A 45 4.44 -8.45 -8.22
N VAL A 46 5.21 -7.50 -7.71
CA VAL A 46 4.75 -6.51 -6.72
C VAL A 46 3.57 -5.70 -7.26
N GLN A 47 3.63 -5.24 -8.52
CA GLN A 47 2.53 -4.52 -9.15
C GLN A 47 1.26 -5.38 -9.28
N SER A 48 1.41 -6.63 -9.71
CA SER A 48 0.29 -7.58 -9.80
C SER A 48 -0.35 -7.83 -8.43
N VAL A 49 0.45 -8.10 -7.40
CA VAL A 49 -0.05 -8.32 -6.03
C VAL A 49 -0.75 -7.05 -5.51
N ALA A 50 -0.15 -5.88 -5.71
CA ALA A 50 -0.76 -4.62 -5.29
C ALA A 50 -2.10 -4.36 -5.98
N HIS A 51 -2.24 -4.71 -7.26
CA HIS A 51 -3.50 -4.61 -7.99
C HIS A 51 -4.57 -5.54 -7.43
N ASP A 52 -4.20 -6.79 -7.13
CA ASP A 52 -5.13 -7.78 -6.57
C ASP A 52 -5.56 -7.41 -5.14
N GLU A 53 -4.62 -6.95 -4.31
CA GLU A 53 -4.93 -6.43 -2.97
C GLU A 53 -5.80 -5.17 -3.03
N LYS A 54 -5.57 -4.28 -4.01
CA LYS A 54 -6.45 -3.12 -4.24
C LYS A 54 -7.88 -3.56 -4.57
N LYS A 55 -8.07 -4.57 -5.42
CA LYS A 55 -9.42 -5.10 -5.72
C LYS A 55 -10.11 -5.65 -4.49
N LYS A 56 -9.40 -6.44 -3.67
CA LYS A 56 -9.92 -6.95 -2.40
C LYS A 56 -10.31 -5.81 -1.46
N LEU A 57 -9.47 -4.78 -1.36
CA LEU A 57 -9.74 -3.61 -0.55
C LEU A 57 -10.98 -2.85 -1.05
N ILE A 58 -11.16 -2.68 -2.37
CA ILE A 58 -12.37 -2.06 -2.93
C ILE A 58 -13.63 -2.83 -2.51
N ILE A 59 -13.60 -4.17 -2.60
CA ILE A 59 -14.73 -5.01 -2.19
C ILE A 59 -15.03 -4.82 -0.70
N THR A 60 -14.00 -4.90 0.15
CA THR A 60 -14.12 -4.68 1.60
C THR A 60 -14.69 -3.30 1.91
N LEU A 61 -14.17 -2.24 1.28
CA LEU A 61 -14.64 -0.86 1.50
C LEU A 61 -16.08 -0.68 1.04
N LYS A 62 -16.48 -1.24 -0.10
CA LYS A 62 -17.87 -1.15 -0.57
C LYS A 62 -18.83 -1.84 0.38
N ASN A 63 -18.49 -3.05 0.81
CA ASN A 63 -19.32 -3.81 1.75
C ASN A 63 -19.42 -3.08 3.08
N ASP A 64 -18.29 -2.59 3.61
CA ASP A 64 -18.27 -1.95 4.91
C ASP A 64 -18.91 -0.55 4.89
N ILE A 65 -18.64 0.27 3.87
CA ILE A 65 -19.14 1.65 3.86
C ILE A 65 -20.64 1.73 3.59
N ASN A 66 -21.21 0.78 2.84
CA ASN A 66 -22.66 0.70 2.67
C ASN A 66 -23.39 0.43 3.99
N ASP A 67 -22.73 -0.23 4.95
CA ASP A 67 -23.31 -0.56 6.26
C ASP A 67 -23.07 0.52 7.32
N VAL A 68 -22.08 1.40 7.12
CA VAL A 68 -21.71 2.43 8.11
C VAL A 68 -22.34 3.77 7.79
N LYS A 69 -22.85 4.45 8.81
CA LYS A 69 -23.47 5.78 8.64
C LYS A 69 -22.46 6.84 8.25
N LEU A 70 -21.24 6.77 8.82
CA LEU A 70 -20.21 7.79 8.67
C LEU A 70 -18.85 7.14 8.47
N PHE A 71 -18.01 7.77 7.65
CA PHE A 71 -16.58 7.51 7.55
C PHE A 71 -15.86 8.86 7.56
N GLY A 72 -14.61 8.85 8.01
CA GLY A 72 -13.74 10.02 7.97
C GLY A 72 -12.58 9.80 7.01
N ILE A 73 -12.08 10.92 6.48
CA ILE A 73 -10.87 10.96 5.65
C ILE A 73 -9.83 11.79 6.38
N THR A 74 -8.61 11.27 6.52
CA THR A 74 -7.47 12.08 6.97
C THR A 74 -6.47 12.27 5.85
N CYS A 75 -5.89 13.47 5.80
CA CYS A 75 -4.87 13.86 4.85
C CYS A 75 -3.60 14.25 5.60
N ASP A 76 -2.54 13.45 5.44
CA ASP A 76 -1.25 13.69 6.06
C ASP A 76 -0.31 14.35 5.04
N TYR A 77 0.09 15.58 5.32
CA TYR A 77 1.04 16.35 4.53
C TYR A 77 2.42 16.33 5.15
N TRP A 78 3.44 16.05 4.36
CA TRP A 78 4.81 16.26 4.78
C TRP A 78 5.69 16.66 3.61
N LYS A 79 6.75 17.38 3.90
CA LYS A 79 7.78 17.75 2.93
C LYS A 79 9.04 16.96 3.24
N ASN A 80 9.60 16.29 2.24
CA ASN A 80 10.92 15.70 2.37
C ASN A 80 11.95 16.84 2.35
N SER A 81 12.71 17.02 3.43
CA SER A 81 13.70 18.10 3.55
C SER A 81 14.86 17.96 2.56
N TYR A 82 15.17 16.72 2.15
CA TYR A 82 16.26 16.44 1.23
C TYR A 82 15.86 16.66 -0.22
N THR A 83 14.72 16.10 -0.66
CA THR A 83 14.27 16.24 -2.06
C THR A 83 13.40 17.46 -2.30
N SER A 84 12.96 18.15 -1.24
CA SER A 84 11.96 19.22 -1.28
C SER A 84 10.58 18.81 -1.83
N ASP A 85 10.35 17.53 -2.10
CA ASP A 85 9.05 17.03 -2.54
C ASP A 85 8.01 17.14 -1.42
N THR A 86 6.81 17.58 -1.79
CA THR A 86 5.65 17.55 -0.90
C THR A 86 4.86 16.29 -1.14
N TYR A 87 4.60 15.52 -0.09
CA TYR A 87 3.80 14.31 -0.13
C TYR A 87 2.45 14.55 0.54
N LEU A 88 1.45 13.86 0.01
CA LEU A 88 0.11 13.76 0.57
C LEU A 88 -0.25 12.28 0.71
N THR A 89 -0.61 11.87 1.92
CA THR A 89 -1.24 10.57 2.17
C THR A 89 -2.69 10.72 2.56
N ILE A 90 -3.54 9.94 1.92
CA ILE A 90 -4.99 9.94 2.13
C ILE A 90 -5.37 8.61 2.76
N ASN A 91 -6.02 8.69 3.90
CA ASN A 91 -6.51 7.53 4.65
C ASN A 91 -8.02 7.61 4.81
N ILE A 92 -8.68 6.45 4.84
CA ILE A 92 -10.08 6.31 5.24
C ILE A 92 -10.17 5.58 6.57
N HIS A 93 -11.11 6.01 7.41
CA HIS A 93 -11.40 5.36 8.68
C HIS A 93 -12.90 5.36 8.98
N TYR A 94 -13.38 4.29 9.61
CA TYR A 94 -14.79 4.14 10.01
C TYR A 94 -14.92 3.14 11.16
N GLY A 95 -16.04 3.21 11.87
CA GLY A 95 -16.39 2.25 12.94
C GLY A 95 -17.26 1.13 12.39
N LYS A 96 -16.85 -0.13 12.57
CA LYS A 96 -17.67 -1.31 12.27
C LYS A 96 -17.44 -2.37 13.36
N ASP A 97 -18.52 -3.00 13.83
CA ASP A 97 -18.49 -4.05 14.87
C ASP A 97 -17.75 -3.63 16.15
N GLY A 98 -17.94 -2.38 16.58
CA GLY A 98 -17.28 -1.83 17.78
C GLY A 98 -15.77 -1.57 17.62
N LYS A 99 -15.22 -1.65 16.41
CA LYS A 99 -13.80 -1.41 16.12
C LYS A 99 -13.63 -0.32 15.07
N ILE A 100 -12.57 0.48 15.23
CA ILE A 100 -12.15 1.43 14.19
C ILE A 100 -11.33 0.66 13.16
N LYS A 101 -11.76 0.69 11.90
CA LYS A 101 -10.97 0.25 10.76
C LYS A 101 -10.29 1.45 10.12
N LYS A 102 -9.03 1.29 9.69
CA LYS A 102 -8.23 2.33 9.02
C LYS A 102 -7.51 1.72 7.82
N PHE A 103 -7.58 2.39 6.68
CA PHE A 103 -6.86 2.01 5.46
C PHE A 103 -6.15 3.21 4.85
N MET A 104 -4.88 3.01 4.48
CA MET A 104 -4.17 3.96 3.64
C MET A 104 -4.60 3.72 2.19
N LEU A 105 -5.22 4.72 1.57
CA LEU A 105 -5.71 4.62 0.19
C LEU A 105 -4.63 4.97 -0.82
N LYS A 106 -3.87 6.04 -0.57
CA LYS A 106 -2.86 6.54 -1.49
C LYS A 106 -1.86 7.43 -0.79
N THR A 107 -0.59 7.29 -1.15
CA THR A 107 0.46 8.29 -0.94
C THR A 107 0.89 8.80 -2.31
N MET A 108 0.99 10.13 -2.47
CA MET A 108 1.39 10.74 -3.74
C MET A 108 2.26 11.97 -3.51
N ILE A 109 3.09 12.30 -4.50
CA ILE A 109 3.77 13.59 -4.55
C ILE A 109 2.75 14.62 -5.04
N LEU A 110 2.56 15.69 -4.28
CA LEU A 110 1.73 16.81 -4.66
C LEU A 110 2.61 17.86 -5.34
N THR A 111 2.51 17.94 -6.66
CA THR A 111 3.19 18.96 -7.47
C THR A 111 2.46 20.29 -7.47
N ALA A 112 1.16 20.27 -7.19
CA ALA A 112 0.33 21.46 -7.10
C ALA A 112 0.52 22.18 -5.74
N SER A 113 0.15 23.46 -5.69
CA SER A 113 0.18 24.25 -4.46
C SER A 113 -0.75 23.64 -3.39
N LYS A 114 -0.35 23.76 -2.11
CA LYS A 114 -1.15 23.28 -0.98
C LYS A 114 -2.34 24.20 -0.73
N THR A 115 -3.40 24.02 -1.50
CA THR A 115 -4.69 24.71 -1.36
C THR A 115 -5.78 23.71 -0.99
N GLY A 116 -6.88 24.19 -0.39
CA GLY A 116 -8.04 23.36 -0.10
C GLY A 116 -8.61 22.69 -1.35
N GLU A 117 -8.67 23.40 -2.47
CA GLU A 117 -9.17 22.90 -3.75
C GLU A 117 -8.30 21.75 -4.31
N ASN A 118 -6.98 21.91 -4.31
CA ASN A 118 -6.07 20.85 -4.79
C ASN A 118 -6.11 19.63 -3.87
N THR A 119 -6.25 19.85 -2.56
CA THR A 119 -6.43 18.78 -1.58
C THR A 119 -7.73 18.01 -1.84
N TRP A 120 -8.84 18.74 -2.01
CA TRP A 120 -10.14 18.16 -2.31
C TRP A 120 -10.12 17.36 -3.61
N LYS A 121 -9.51 17.89 -4.67
CA LYS A 121 -9.33 17.19 -5.94
C LYS A 121 -8.53 15.89 -5.78
N ALA A 122 -7.48 15.90 -4.96
CA ALA A 122 -6.69 14.70 -4.66
C ALA A 122 -7.50 13.65 -3.88
N ILE A 123 -8.31 14.08 -2.91
CA ILE A 123 -9.25 13.21 -2.17
C ILE A 123 -10.26 12.61 -3.13
N TYR A 124 -10.96 13.44 -3.90
CA TYR A 124 -12.00 13.02 -4.83
C TYR A 124 -11.47 11.98 -5.83
N ASN A 125 -10.36 12.28 -6.51
CA ASN A 125 -9.73 11.36 -7.47
C ASN A 125 -9.30 10.04 -6.81
N THR A 126 -8.89 10.10 -5.54
CA THR A 126 -8.53 8.89 -4.79
C THR A 126 -9.77 8.05 -4.52
N LEU A 127 -10.83 8.64 -3.97
CA LEU A 127 -12.11 7.94 -3.71
C LEU A 127 -12.73 7.37 -5.00
N GLU A 128 -12.66 8.11 -6.11
CA GLU A 128 -13.05 7.63 -7.44
C GLU A 128 -12.26 6.38 -7.85
N SER A 129 -10.95 6.36 -7.63
CA SER A 129 -10.12 5.19 -7.96
C SER A 129 -10.42 3.95 -7.09
N PHE A 130 -11.20 4.12 -6.02
CA PHE A 130 -11.75 3.07 -5.17
C PHE A 130 -13.25 2.84 -5.37
N LEU A 131 -13.86 3.53 -6.35
CA LEU A 131 -15.29 3.46 -6.68
C LEU A 131 -16.22 3.82 -5.51
N LEU A 132 -15.84 4.85 -4.75
CA LEU A 132 -16.58 5.36 -3.57
C LEU A 132 -17.30 6.71 -3.83
N GLN A 133 -17.51 7.09 -5.09
CA GLN A 133 -17.96 8.42 -5.50
C GLN A 133 -19.37 8.82 -5.02
N THR A 134 -20.21 7.85 -4.69
CA THR A 134 -21.60 8.08 -4.27
C THR A 134 -21.74 8.48 -2.80
N MET A 135 -20.63 8.70 -2.11
CA MET A 135 -20.61 8.84 -0.65
C MET A 135 -20.10 10.24 -0.30
N HIS A 136 -21.00 11.11 0.15
CA HIS A 136 -20.63 12.44 0.60
C HIS A 136 -19.85 12.32 1.93
N PRO A 137 -18.57 12.73 1.98
CA PRO A 137 -17.88 12.90 3.25
C PRO A 137 -18.55 14.04 4.04
N ILE A 138 -18.59 13.90 5.36
CA ILE A 138 -19.05 14.93 6.30
C ILE A 138 -17.90 15.87 6.63
#